data_AF-A0A3N2BF87-F1
#
_entry.id   AF-A0A3N2BF87-F1
#
_cell.length_a   1.000
_cell.length_b   1.000
_cell.length_c   1.000
_cell.angle_alpha   90.00
_cell.angle_beta   90.00
_cell.angle_gamma   90.00
#
_symmetry.space_group_name_H-M   'P 1'
#
loop_
_entity.id
_entity.type
_entity.pdbx_description
1 polymer ?
#
loop_
_entity_poly.entity_id
_entity_poly.type
_entity_poly.pdbx_seq_one_letter_code
_entity_poly.pdbx_strand_id
1 'polypeptide(L)' 'MAVPKRKMSRSNTRSRRSQWKAEVNELQPVRAQGREVMVPRRLAKAYQKGLVQAD' A
#
# COMPACT_ATOMS: atom_id res chain seq x y z
N MET A 1 24.77 -6.47 26.34
CA MET A 1 24.09 -6.29 25.04
C MET A 1 23.72 -7.66 24.49
N ALA A 2 22.48 -7.86 24.02
CA ALA A 2 22.09 -9.13 23.44
C ALA A 2 22.55 -9.23 21.97
N VAL A 3 23.23 -10.33 21.62
CA VAL A 3 23.68 -10.61 20.25
C VAL A 3 23.21 -12.01 19.81
N PRO A 4 22.91 -12.23 18.52
CA PRO A 4 22.52 -13.55 18.04
C PRO A 4 23.65 -14.56 18.20
N LYS A 5 23.42 -15.63 18.96
CA LYS A 5 24.43 -16.68 19.18
C LYS A 5 24.58 -17.64 17.99
N ARG A 6 23.53 -17.79 17.18
CA ARG A 6 23.47 -18.76 16.08
C ARG A 6 22.90 -18.11 14.82
N LYS A 7 23.32 -18.62 13.66
CA LYS A 7 22.69 -18.31 12.38
C LYS A 7 21.28 -18.89 12.34
N MET A 8 20.30 -18.07 12.01
CA MET A 8 18.91 -18.51 11.86
C MET A 8 18.78 -19.44 10.63
N SER A 9 17.97 -20.51 10.76
CA SER A 9 17.77 -21.46 9.65
C SER A 9 17.16 -20.76 8.43
N ARG A 10 17.38 -21.35 7.24
CA ARG A 10 16.80 -20.85 5.99
C ARG A 10 15.27 -20.78 6.07
N SER A 11 14.63 -21.84 6.59
CA SER A 11 13.18 -21.93 6.72
C SER A 11 12.61 -20.81 7.60
N ASN A 12 13.21 -20.56 8.77
CA ASN A 12 12.75 -19.50 9.68
C ASN A 12 12.96 -18.10 9.08
N THR A 13 14.09 -17.89 8.40
CA THR A 13 14.38 -16.62 7.73
C THR A 13 13.39 -16.35 6.60
N ARG A 14 13.05 -17.35 5.79
CA ARG A 14 12.08 -17.23 4.69
C ARG A 14 10.67 -17.00 5.21
N SER A 15 10.26 -17.73 6.25
CA SER A 15 8.96 -17.57 6.91
C SER A 15 8.78 -16.17 7.49
N ARG A 16 9.77 -15.64 8.22
CA ARG A 16 9.71 -14.25 8.72
C ARG A 16 9.62 -13.24 7.56
N ARG A 17 10.42 -13.43 6.51
CA ARG A 17 10.44 -12.51 5.36
C ARG A 17 9.13 -12.51 4.58
N SER A 18 8.45 -13.66 4.44
CA SER A 18 7.20 -13.74 3.69
C SER A 18 6.03 -12.98 4.36
N GLN A 19 6.14 -12.67 5.65
CA GLN A 19 5.17 -11.82 6.34
C GLN A 19 5.36 -10.33 6.03
N TRP A 20 6.51 -9.92 5.52
CA TRP A 20 6.74 -8.55 5.08
C TRP A 20 6.14 -8.37 3.67
N LYS A 21 4.86 -8.05 3.65
CA LYS A 21 4.04 -7.80 2.46
C LYS A 21 3.22 -6.53 2.67
N ALA A 22 2.85 -5.86 1.58
CA ALA A 22 1.96 -4.71 1.60
C ALA A 22 0.54 -5.14 1.23
N GLU A 23 -0.45 -4.57 1.91
CA GLU A 23 -1.86 -4.70 1.51
C GLU A 23 -2.19 -3.65 0.45
N VAL A 24 -2.89 -4.08 -0.59
CA VAL A 24 -3.33 -3.19 -1.67
C VAL A 24 -4.56 -2.43 -1.21
N ASN A 25 -4.59 -1.12 -1.43
CA ASN A 25 -5.76 -0.30 -1.14
C ASN A 25 -6.86 -0.60 -2.15
N GLU A 26 -8.09 -0.77 -1.65
CA GLU A 26 -9.27 -0.84 -2.51
C GLU A 26 -9.49 0.52 -3.20
N LEU A 27 -9.67 0.46 -4.52
CA LEU A 27 -9.86 1.63 -5.36
C LEU A 27 -11.32 1.71 -5.82
N GLN A 28 -11.83 2.93 -5.88
CA GLN A 28 -13.18 3.21 -6.35
C GLN A 28 -13.12 4.16 -7.55
N PRO A 29 -14.01 3.99 -8.54
CA PRO A 29 -14.12 4.92 -9.66
C PRO A 29 -14.65 6.27 -9.17
N VAL A 30 -13.94 7.35 -9.51
CA VAL A 30 -14.35 8.72 -9.23
C VAL A 30 -14.19 9.55 -10.49
N ARG A 31 -15.22 10.34 -10.83
CA ARG A 31 -15.10 11.37 -11.87
C ARG A 31 -14.39 12.59 -11.31
N ALA A 32 -13.23 12.90 -11.88
CA ALA A 32 -12.44 14.08 -11.56
C ALA A 32 -11.99 14.74 -12.87
N GLN A 33 -12.19 16.06 -13.00
CA GLN A 33 -11.74 16.83 -14.16
C GLN A 33 -12.20 16.27 -15.52
N GLY A 34 -13.40 15.69 -15.59
CA GLY A 34 -13.96 15.13 -16.82
C GLY A 34 -13.48 13.71 -17.16
N ARG A 35 -12.59 13.11 -16.35
CA ARG A 35 -12.11 11.74 -16.52
C ARG A 35 -12.51 10.86 -15.33
N GLU A 36 -12.67 9.57 -15.58
CA GLU A 36 -12.84 8.55 -14.54
C GLU A 36 -11.47 8.04 -14.07
N VAL A 37 -11.21 8.12 -12.77
CA VAL A 37 -9.94 7.73 -12.14
C VAL A 37 -10.21 6.81 -10.96
N MET A 38 -9.40 5.77 -10.83
CA MET A 38 -9.45 4.82 -9.71
C MET A 38 -8.66 5.39 -8.53
N VAL A 39 -9.36 5.73 -7.44
CA VAL A 39 -8.73 6.38 -6.27
C VAL A 39 -9.10 5.66 -4.98
N PRO A 40 -8.23 5.67 -3.96
CA PRO A 40 -8.59 5.18 -2.64
C PRO A 40 -9.78 5.96 -2.08
N ARG A 41 -10.74 5.26 -1.47
CA ARG A 41 -11.99 5.86 -0.95
C ARG A 41 -11.78 7.12 -0.11
N ARG A 42 -10.73 7.13 0.72
CA ARG A 42 -10.40 8.28 1.60
C ARG A 42 -10.05 9.57 0.83
N LEU A 43 -9.58 9.44 -0.42
CA LEU A 43 -9.16 10.56 -1.26
C LEU A 43 -10.22 11.00 -2.27
N ALA A 44 -11.32 10.26 -2.42
CA ALA A 44 -12.34 10.53 -3.43
C ALA A 44 -12.82 12.00 -3.44
N LYS A 45 -13.06 12.56 -2.25
CA LYS A 45 -13.51 13.96 -2.10
C LYS A 45 -12.45 14.98 -2.53
N ALA A 46 -11.17 14.68 -2.34
CA ALA A 46 -10.09 15.58 -2.73
C ALA A 46 -9.97 15.66 -4.26
N TYR A 47 -10.10 14.51 -4.94
CA TYR A 47 -10.10 14.43 -6.41
C TYR A 47 -11.32 15.11 -7.03
N GLN A 48 -12.52 14.89 -6.46
CA GLN A 48 -13.74 15.58 -6.93
C GLN A 48 -13.65 17.11 -6.81
N LYS A 49 -12.97 17.60 -5.77
CA LYS A 49 -12.75 19.03 -5.55
C LYS A 49 -11.55 19.62 -6.31
N GLY A 50 -10.79 18.79 -7.03
CA GLY A 50 -9.58 19.22 -7.73
C GLY A 50 -8.42 19.62 -6.83
N LEU A 51 -8.43 19.22 -5.56
CA LEU A 51 -7.34 19.49 -4.59
C LEU A 51 -6.13 18.57 -4.82
N VAL A 52 -6.36 17.45 -5.51
CA VAL A 52 -5.34 16.48 -5.93
C VAL A 52 -5.63 16.14 -7.39
N GLN A 53 -4.59 16.05 -8.21
CA GLN A 53 -4.68 15.70 -9.63
C GLN A 53 -4.24 14.25 -9.84
N ALA A 54 -4.84 13.62 -10.84
CA ALA A 54 -4.35 12.33 -11.34
C ALA A 54 -3.30 12.62 -12.41
N ASP A 55 -2.11 12.05 -12.27
CA ASP A 55 -1.04 12.12 -13.28
C ASP A 55 -1.37 11.28 -14.52
#